data_AF-A0A7X6AQM2-F1
#
_entry.id   AF-A0A7X6AQM2-F1
#
_cell.length_a   1.000
_cell.length_b   1.000
_cell.length_c   1.000
_cell.angle_alpha   90.00
_cell.angle_beta   90.00
_cell.angle_gamma   90.00
#
_symmetry.space_group_name_H-M   'P 1'
#
loop_
_entity.id
_entity.type
_entity.pdbx_description
1 polymer ?
#
loop_
_entity_poly.entity_id
_entity_poly.type
_entity_poly.pdbx_seq_one_letter_code
_entity_poly.pdbx_strand_id
1 'polypeptide(L)' 'MVAIEDGTIEEATIMAQRYLGDEIGAAYVEMTRNRPEAGNESLIRMRPERWFSGDFAKRHG' A
#
# COMPACT_ATOMS: atom_id res chain seq x y z
N MET A 1 -3.93 15.70 -8.54
CA MET A 1 -2.60 15.94 -7.92
C MET A 1 -2.05 14.66 -7.29
N VAL A 2 -0.79 14.31 -7.57
CA VAL A 2 -0.07 13.16 -6.99
C VAL A 2 1.08 13.70 -6.14
N ALA A 3 1.22 13.19 -4.91
CA ALA A 3 2.36 13.40 -4.04
C ALA A 3 3.08 12.05 -3.86
N ILE A 4 4.40 12.10 -3.88
CA ILE A 4 5.28 10.95 -3.59
C ILE A 4 6.05 11.34 -2.35
N GLU A 5 5.91 10.54 -1.30
CA GLU A 5 6.50 10.75 0.01
C GLU A 5 7.28 9.48 0.39
N ASP A 6 8.36 9.62 1.14
CA ASP A 6 9.08 8.46 1.67
C ASP A 6 8.21 7.79 2.74
N GLY A 7 8.08 6.46 2.65
CA GLY A 7 7.34 5.68 3.63
C GLY A 7 8.14 5.44 4.90
N THR A 8 7.45 5.45 6.04
CA THR A 8 8.01 5.07 7.33
C THR A 8 7.76 3.59 7.64
N ILE A 9 8.56 3.02 8.53
CA ILE A 9 8.34 1.65 9.05
C ILE A 9 6.98 1.53 9.76
N GLU A 10 6.53 2.59 10.42
CA GLU A 10 5.21 2.62 11.06
C GLU A 10 4.08 2.51 10.02
N GLU A 11 4.15 3.29 8.94
CA GLU A 11 3.17 3.22 7.85
C GLU A 11 3.22 1.87 7.13
N ALA A 12 4.42 1.31 6.93
CA ALA A 12 4.59 -0.03 6.39
C ALA A 12 3.95 -1.09 7.31
N THR A 13 4.05 -0.92 8.63
CA THR A 13 3.42 -1.81 9.63
C THR A 13 1.90 -1.73 9.57
N ILE A 14 1.33 -0.51 9.56
CA ILE A 14 -0.12 -0.30 9.44
C ILE A 14 -0.65 -0.94 8.15
N MET A 15 0.07 -0.78 7.04
CA MET A 15 -0.30 -1.37 5.76
C MET A 15 -0.21 -2.90 5.80
N ALA A 16 0.89 -3.46 6.30
CA ALA A 16 1.07 -4.90 6.40
C ALA A 16 -0.02 -5.56 7.26
N GLN A 17 -0.34 -4.98 8.42
CA GLN A 17 -1.40 -5.48 9.29
C GLN A 17 -2.78 -5.42 8.63
N ARG A 18 -3.07 -4.34 7.88
CA ARG A 18 -4.34 -4.20 7.15
C ARG A 18 -4.58 -5.31 6.12
N TYR A 19 -3.53 -5.79 5.46
CA TYR A 19 -3.65 -6.76 4.36
C TYR A 19 -3.30 -8.20 4.76
N LEU A 20 -2.50 -8.40 5.80
CA LEU A 20 -2.03 -9.70 6.25
C LEU A 20 -2.56 -10.12 7.63
N GLY A 21 -3.18 -9.19 8.38
CA GLY A 21 -3.58 -9.37 9.77
C GLY A 21 -2.46 -8.98 10.75
N ASP A 22 -2.82 -8.75 12.01
CA ASP A 22 -1.94 -8.11 13.00
C ASP A 22 -0.63 -8.87 13.25
N GLU A 23 -0.70 -10.19 13.50
CA GLU A 23 0.48 -11.03 13.78
C GLU A 23 1.37 -11.20 12.54
N ILE A 24 0.77 -11.57 11.40
CA ILE A 24 1.53 -11.83 10.17
C ILE A 24 2.12 -10.53 9.62
N GLY A 25 1.39 -9.42 9.73
CA GLY A 25 1.83 -8.10 9.31
C GLY A 25 3.04 -7.61 10.12
N ALA A 26 3.02 -7.78 11.45
CA ALA A 26 4.16 -7.44 12.30
C ALA A 26 5.39 -8.30 11.96
N ALA A 27 5.20 -9.62 11.80
CA ALA A 27 6.28 -10.53 11.42
C ALA A 27 6.85 -10.22 10.03
N TYR A 28 6.01 -9.82 9.08
CA TYR A 28 6.42 -9.42 7.75
C TYR A 28 7.37 -8.22 7.78
N VAL A 29 7.01 -7.16 8.50
CA VAL A 29 7.86 -5.96 8.61
C VAL A 29 9.17 -6.28 9.33
N GLU A 30 9.14 -7.07 10.40
CA GLU A 30 10.38 -7.50 11.08
C GLU A 30 11.28 -8.37 10.20
N MET A 31 10.72 -9.19 9.31
CA MET A 31 11.50 -9.96 8.34
C MET A 31 12.10 -9.10 7.23
N THR A 32 11.45 -8.00 6.87
CA THR A 32 11.88 -7.15 5.76
C THR A 32 12.72 -5.97 6.21
N ARG A 33 12.64 -5.49 7.46
CA ARG A 33 13.28 -4.26 7.98
C ARG A 33 14.77 -4.07 7.73
N ASN A 34 15.53 -5.15 7.52
CA ASN A 34 16.98 -5.10 7.29
C ASN A 34 17.36 -5.24 5.81
N ARG A 35 16.37 -5.34 4.92
CA ARG A 35 16.62 -5.34 3.48
C ARG A 35 17.00 -3.93 3.03
N PRO A 36 17.86 -3.79 2.00
CA PRO A 36 18.21 -2.49 1.43
C PRO A 36 16.99 -1.64 1.04
N GLU A 37 15.90 -2.30 0.65
CA GLU A 37 14.63 -1.69 0.26
C GLU A 37 13.68 -1.35 1.42
N ALA A 38 13.97 -1.74 2.65
CA ALA A 38 13.05 -1.56 3.78
C ALA A 38 13.06 -0.12 4.31
N GLY A 39 11.89 0.48 4.47
CA GLY A 39 11.77 1.91 4.80
C GLY A 39 12.13 2.83 3.63
N ASN A 40 12.42 2.27 2.45
CA ASN A 40 12.59 2.99 1.19
C ASN A 40 11.35 2.82 0.29
N GLU A 41 10.22 2.35 0.84
CA GLU A 41 8.97 2.28 0.10
C GLU A 41 8.47 3.68 -0.24
N SER A 42 8.19 3.96 -1.50
CA SER A 42 7.53 5.21 -1.90
C SER A 42 6.03 5.13 -1.61
N LEU A 43 5.52 6.01 -0.75
CA LEU A 43 4.09 6.18 -0.56
C LEU A 43 3.54 7.13 -1.63
N ILE A 44 2.53 6.65 -2.36
CA ILE A 44 1.87 7.42 -3.40
C ILE A 44 0.52 7.90 -2.87
N ARG A 45 0.39 9.21 -2.67
CA ARG A 45 -0.87 9.85 -2.32
C ARG A 45 -1.45 10.53 -3.54
N MET A 46 -2.57 10.01 -4.02
CA MET A 46 -3.28 10.54 -5.18
C MET A 46 -4.64 11.09 -4.79
N ARG A 47 -4.92 12.35 -5.19
CA ARG A 47 -6.29 12.89 -5.22
C ARG A 47 -6.83 12.77 -6.65
N PRO A 48 -7.78 11.85 -6.92
CA PRO A 48 -8.41 11.77 -8.22
C PRO A 48 -9.24 13.03 -8.49
N GLU A 49 -9.10 13.59 -9.69
CA GLU A 49 -9.84 14.80 -10.11
C GLU A 49 -11.17 14.45 -10.80
N ARG A 50 -11.25 13.24 -11.37
CA ARG A 50 -12.46 12.62 -11.92
C ARG A 50 -12.37 11.12 -11.69
N TRP A 51 -13.47 10.50 -11.28
CA TRP A 51 -13.56 9.04 -11.19
C TRP A 51 -13.84 8.48 -12.58
N PHE A 52 -13.03 7.52 -13.02
CA PHE A 52 -13.33 6.75 -14.22
C PHE A 52 -14.37 5.67 -13.86
N SER A 53 -15.65 6.02 -13.90
CA SER A 53 -16.74 5.06 -13.72
C SER A 53 -17.00 4.34 -15.04
N GLY A 54 -16.16 3.36 -15.36
CA GLY A 54 -16.50 2.37 -16.39
C GLY A 54 -17.54 1.41 -15.81
N ASP A 55 -18.73 1.35 -16.41
CA ASP A 55 -19.69 0.30 -16.09
C ASP A 55 -19.19 -1.01 -16.73
N PHE A 56 -18.42 -1.77 -15.96
CA PHE A 56 -17.99 -3.11 -16.37
C PHE A 56 -19.11 -4.10 -16.06
N ALA A 57 -20.24 -3.96 -16.75
CA ALA A 57 -21.18 -5.07 -16.87
C ALA A 57 -20.41 -6.26 -17.45
N LYS A 58 -20.58 -7.47 -16.87
CA LYS A 58 -20.02 -8.69 -17.45
C LYS A 58 -20.51 -8.78 -18.89
N ARG A 59 -19.61 -8.60 -19.85
CA ARG A 59 -19.90 -8.84 -21.26
C ARG A 59 -19.85 -10.35 -21.49
N HIS A 60 -20.81 -11.09 -20.95
CA HIS A 60 -21.30 -12.40 -21.40
C HIS A 60 -22.50 -12.77 -20.50
N GLY A 61 -23.61 -13.14 -21.15
CA GLY A 61 -24.92 -13.38 -20.55
C GLY A 61 -25.15 -14.78 -20.00
#